data_AF-A0A534E413-F1
#
_entry.id   AF-A0A534E413-F1
#
_cell.length_a   1.000
_cell.length_b   1.000
_cell.length_c   1.000
_cell.angle_alpha   90.00
_cell.angle_beta   90.00
_cell.angle_gamma   90.00
#
_symmetry.space_group_name_H-M   'P 1'
#
loop_
_entity.id
_entity.type
_entity.pdbx_description
1 polymer ?
#
loop_
_entity_poly.entity_id
_entity_poly.type
_entity_poly.pdbx_seq_one_letter_code
_entity_poly.pdbx_strand_id
1 'polypeptide(L)'
;MRPGWHVTPKIDLSADLEAVTRSYVADPAQALGLTGQRDDRVRSVSALISYHPTLRIGVQASLLHETRSSNAAFGDYAANVAWLNARFAF
;
A
#
# COMPACT_ATOMS: atom_id res chain seq x y z
N MET A 1 10.96 1.12 0.59
CA MET A 1 11.96 1.32 -0.51
C MET A 1 11.21 1.10 -1.82
N ARG A 2 11.51 1.87 -2.88
CA ARG A 2 10.76 1.83 -4.14
C ARG A 2 11.66 1.57 -5.35
N PRO A 3 11.99 0.32 -5.69
CA PRO A 3 12.68 0.02 -6.94
C PRO A 3 11.84 0.45 -8.16
N GLY A 4 12.52 0.97 -9.18
CA GLY A 4 11.93 1.36 -10.45
C GLY A 4 12.73 0.77 -11.61
N TRP A 5 12.03 0.34 -12.65
CA TRP A 5 12.59 -0.28 -13.86
C TRP A 5 11.98 0.38 -15.09
N HIS A 6 12.86 0.84 -15.98
CA HIS A 6 12.50 1.19 -17.35
C HIS A 6 12.55 -0.08 -18.19
N VAL A 7 11.42 -0.77 -18.32
CA VAL A 7 11.35 -2.07 -19.02
C VAL A 7 11.55 -1.88 -20.52
N THR A 8 10.90 -0.85 -21.07
CA THR A 8 11.08 -0.39 -22.46
C THR A 8 10.95 1.14 -22.49
N PRO A 9 11.28 1.82 -23.60
CA PRO A 9 11.06 3.28 -23.72
C PRO A 9 9.61 3.73 -23.53
N LYS A 10 8.65 2.79 -23.54
CA LYS A 10 7.22 3.05 -23.40
C LYS A 10 6.64 2.51 -22.10
N ILE A 11 7.40 1.73 -21.32
CA ILE A 11 6.89 1.01 -20.15
C ILE A 11 7.82 1.23 -18.96
N ASP A 12 7.25 1.78 -17.90
CA ASP A 12 7.88 1.95 -16.60
C ASP A 12 7.18 1.05 -15.59
N LEU A 13 7.95 0.36 -14.77
CA LEU A 13 7.47 -0.45 -13.66
C LEU A 13 8.09 0.06 -12.37
N SER A 14 7.32 0.11 -11.30
CA SER A 14 7.85 0.29 -9.95
C SER A 14 7.12 -0.60 -8.97
N ALA A 15 7.80 -0.93 -7.87
CA ALA A 15 7.21 -1.65 -6.77
C ALA A 15 7.59 -0.99 -5.45
N ASP A 16 6.74 -1.10 -4.45
CA ASP A 16 6.99 -0.59 -3.10
C ASP A 16 6.67 -1.69 -2.08
N LEU A 17 7.54 -1.79 -1.09
CA LEU A 17 7.37 -2.66 0.07
C LEU A 17 7.47 -1.81 1.32
N GLU A 18 6.42 -1.86 2.13
CA GLU A 18 6.30 -1.12 3.37
C GLU A 18 5.86 -2.04 4.51
N ALA A 19 6.50 -1.87 5.67
CA ALA A 19 6.15 -2.58 6.90
C ALA A 19 6.13 -1.56 8.05
N VAL A 20 4.95 -1.32 8.60
CA VAL A 20 4.72 -0.36 9.68
C VAL A 20 4.32 -1.12 10.92
N THR A 21 4.94 -0.80 12.05
CA THR A 21 4.51 -1.27 13.38
C THR A 21 4.03 -0.06 14.17
N ARG A 22 2.82 -0.12 14.70
CA ARG A 22 2.24 0.93 15.51
C ARG A 22 1.86 0.38 16.88
N SER A 23 2.54 0.89 17.90
CA SER A 23 2.30 0.55 19.30
C SER A 23 1.52 1.67 19.99
N TYR A 24 0.40 1.33 20.63
CA TYR A 24 -0.51 2.29 21.27
C TYR A 24 -0.24 2.38 22.78
N VAL A 25 0.98 2.74 23.18
CA VAL A 25 1.44 2.69 24.57
C VAL A 25 0.77 3.73 25.50
N ALA A 26 0.11 4.74 24.94
CA ALA A 26 -0.50 5.85 25.68
C ALA A 26 -2.04 5.88 25.60
N ASP A 27 -2.69 4.75 25.31
CA ASP A 27 -4.15 4.70 25.32
C ASP A 27 -4.67 4.96 26.75
N PRO A 28 -5.52 5.98 26.99
CA PRO A 28 -6.08 6.25 28.30
C PRO A 28 -6.83 5.03 28.89
N ALA A 29 -7.47 4.23 28.04
CA ALA A 29 -8.13 3.00 28.48
C ALA A 29 -7.11 1.94 28.96
N GLN A 30 -5.92 1.91 28.36
CA GLN A 30 -4.82 1.06 28.80
C GLN A 30 -4.18 1.58 30.11
N ALA A 31 -3.99 2.89 30.25
CA ALA A 31 -3.49 3.49 31.50
C ALA A 31 -4.45 3.27 32.68
N LEU A 32 -5.75 3.17 32.42
CA LEU A 32 -6.79 2.85 33.38
C LEU A 32 -6.99 1.32 33.58
N GLY A 33 -6.21 0.48 32.90
CA GLY A 33 -6.30 -0.99 32.99
C GLY A 33 -7.57 -1.61 32.37
N LEU A 34 -8.31 -0.84 31.58
CA LEU A 34 -9.57 -1.26 30.96
C LEU A 34 -9.35 -2.08 29.68
N THR A 35 -8.18 -1.93 29.04
CA THR A 35 -7.79 -2.63 27.81
C THR A 35 -6.32 -3.07 27.85
N GLY A 36 -6.00 -4.20 27.23
CA GLY A 36 -4.60 -4.64 27.06
C GLY A 36 -3.82 -3.75 26.07
N GLN A 37 -2.49 -3.84 26.10
CA GLN A 37 -1.61 -3.13 25.16
C GLN A 37 -1.98 -3.48 23.72
N ARG A 38 -2.21 -2.48 22.87
CA ARG A 38 -2.48 -2.71 21.44
C ARG A 38 -1.25 -2.48 20.58
N ASP A 39 -0.88 -3.51 19.83
CA ASP A 39 0.17 -3.49 18.82
C ASP A 39 -0.41 -3.91 17.47
N ASP A 40 -0.24 -3.04 16.49
CA ASP A 40 -0.67 -3.28 15.12
C ASP A 40 0.55 -3.34 14.20
N ARG A 41 0.61 -4.36 13.35
CA ARG A 41 1.62 -4.50 12.32
C ARG A 41 0.94 -4.55 10.96
N VAL A 42 1.25 -3.57 10.13
CA VAL A 42 0.75 -3.45 8.76
C VAL A 42 1.89 -3.78 7.81
N ARG A 43 1.62 -4.61 6.80
CA ARG A 43 2.55 -4.90 5.71
C ARG A 43 1.81 -4.64 4.41
N SER A 44 2.39 -3.81 3.55
CA SER A 44 1.84 -3.50 2.26
C SER A 44 2.87 -3.73 1.16
N VAL A 45 2.38 -4.23 0.04
CA VAL A 45 3.12 -4.44 -1.21
C VAL A 45 2.34 -3.74 -2.30
N SER A 46 2.98 -2.86 -3.05
CA SER A 46 2.36 -2.24 -4.21
C SER A 46 3.23 -2.37 -5.45
N ALA A 47 2.57 -2.38 -6.60
CA ALA A 47 3.20 -2.33 -7.91
C ALA A 47 2.46 -1.31 -8.78
N LEU A 48 3.21 -0.57 -9.58
CA LEU A 48 2.70 0.40 -10.54
C LEU A 48 3.35 0.17 -11.90
N ILE A 49 2.51 0.01 -12.92
CA ILE A 49 2.91 -0.05 -14.32
C ILE A 49 2.41 1.23 -14.99
N SER A 50 3.29 1.94 -15.68
CA SER A 50 2.96 3.04 -16.57
C SER A 50 3.29 2.67 -18.00
N TYR A 51 2.34 2.86 -18.92
CA TYR A 51 2.49 2.59 -20.33
C TYR A 51 2.16 3.82 -21.17
N HIS A 52 3.09 4.24 -22.01
CA HIS A 52 3.01 5.40 -22.88
C HIS A 52 3.21 4.97 -24.34
N PRO A 53 2.18 4.40 -25.00
CA PRO A 53 2.28 3.94 -26.39
C PRO A 53 2.67 5.06 -27.37
N THR A 54 2.17 6.26 -27.09
CA THR A 54 2.40 7.51 -27.83
C THR A 54 2.53 8.67 -26.84
N LEU A 55 3.00 9.84 -27.30
CA LEU A 55 3.13 11.04 -26.45
C LEU A 55 1.76 11.58 -25.95
N ARG A 56 0.66 11.17 -26.57
CA ARG A 56 -0.70 11.65 -26.23
C ARG A 56 -1.47 10.70 -25.33
N ILE A 57 -1.02 9.45 -25.19
CA ILE A 57 -1.74 8.41 -24.45
C ILE A 57 -0.87 7.96 -23.28
N GLY A 58 -1.41 8.04 -22.07
CA GLY A 58 -0.83 7.41 -20.89
C GLY A 58 -1.82 6.44 -20.28
N VAL A 59 -1.37 5.24 -19.95
CA VAL A 59 -2.12 4.24 -19.21
C VAL A 59 -1.34 3.90 -17.96
N GLN A 60 -2.01 3.86 -16.81
CA GLN A 60 -1.41 3.48 -15.55
C GLN A 60 -2.26 2.41 -14.88
N ALA A 61 -1.62 1.39 -14.34
CA ALA A 61 -2.25 0.36 -13.56
C ALA A 61 -1.47 0.18 -12.25
N SER A 62 -2.18 0.08 -11.13
CA SER A 62 -1.57 -0.24 -9.84
C SER A 62 -2.29 -1.36 -9.12
N LEU A 63 -1.52 -2.13 -8.37
CA LEU A 63 -2.00 -3.19 -7.50
C LEU A 63 -1.42 -2.93 -6.12
N LEU A 64 -2.25 -3.09 -5.09
CA LEU A 64 -1.87 -3.02 -3.69
C LEU A 64 -2.41 -4.26 -2.98
N HIS A 65 -1.54 -4.93 -2.26
CA HIS A 65 -1.89 -5.96 -1.30
C HIS A 65 -1.44 -5.49 0.09
N GLU A 66 -2.36 -5.44 1.03
CA GLU A 66 -2.09 -5.04 2.40
C GLU A 66 -2.64 -6.06 3.38
N THR A 67 -1.86 -6.33 4.42
CA THR A 67 -2.26 -7.17 5.54
C THR A 67 -1.99 -6.42 6.84
N ARG A 68 -2.92 -6.50 7.78
CA ARG A 68 -2.74 -6.03 9.15
C ARG A 68 -2.94 -7.18 10.10
N SER A 69 -1.98 -7.32 11.02
CA SER A 69 -2.11 -8.15 12.21
C SER A 69 -2.19 -7.25 13.45
N SER A 70 -3.15 -7.50 14.32
CA SER A 70 -3.41 -6.77 15.55
C SER A 70 -3.66 -7.76 16.68
N ASN A 71 -3.26 -7.40 17.89
CA ASN A 71 -3.65 -8.15 19.09
C ASN A 71 -5.02 -7.74 19.66
N ALA A 72 -5.70 -6.76 19.04
CA ALA A 72 -7.07 -6.38 19.38
C ALA A 72 -8.10 -7.22 18.60
N ALA A 73 -9.23 -7.53 19.24
CA ALA A 73 -10.33 -8.26 18.60
C ALA A 73 -10.79 -7.55 17.32
N PHE A 74 -10.99 -8.33 16.24
CA PHE A 74 -11.36 -7.83 14.90
C PHE A 74 -10.37 -6.82 14.27
N GLY A 75 -9.14 -6.73 14.76
CA GLY A 75 -8.12 -5.82 14.24
C GLY A 75 -7.37 -6.34 13.01
N ASP A 76 -7.51 -7.62 12.69
CA ASP A 76 -6.87 -8.27 11.55
C ASP A 76 -7.66 -8.03 10.27
N TYR A 77 -6.96 -7.69 9.18
CA TYR A 77 -7.55 -7.64 7.85
C TYR A 77 -6.55 -7.92 6.74
N ALA A 78 -7.09 -8.25 5.56
CA ALA A 78 -6.37 -8.24 4.30
C ALA A 78 -7.14 -7.40 3.27
N ALA A 79 -6.46 -6.54 2.53
CA ALA A 79 -7.02 -5.69 1.51
C ALA A 79 -6.26 -5.89 0.18
N ASN A 80 -7.03 -6.01 -0.91
CA ASN A 80 -6.49 -6.03 -2.27
C ASN A 80 -7.14 -4.88 -3.03
N VAL A 81 -6.34 -3.96 -3.55
CA VAL A 81 -6.81 -2.82 -4.35
C VAL A 81 -6.17 -2.90 -5.71
N ALA A 82 -6.99 -2.81 -6.75
CA ALA A 82 -6.55 -2.69 -8.13
C ALA A 82 -7.08 -1.38 -8.70
N TRP A 83 -6.23 -0.65 -9.41
CA TRP A 83 -6.60 0.59 -10.05
C TRP A 83 -6.07 0.64 -11.48
N LEU A 84 -6.87 1.23 -12.36
CA LEU A 84 -6.54 1.43 -13.76
C LEU A 84 -6.98 2.83 -14.17
N ASN A 85 -6.11 3.50 -14.92
CA ASN A 85 -6.37 4.82 -15.45
C ASN A 85 -5.82 4.96 -16.86
N ALA A 86 -6.55 5.70 -17.67
CA ALA A 86 -6.10 6.14 -18.97
C ALA A 86 -6.27 7.65 -19.08
N ARG A 87 -5.26 8.32 -19.63
CA ARG A 87 -5.27 9.74 -19.94
C ARG A 87 -4.97 9.96 -21.41
N PHE A 88 -5.65 10.94 -21.99
CA PHE A 88 -5.41 11.42 -23.34
C PHE A 88 -5.13 12.93 -23.29
N ALA A 89 -4.06 13.37 -23.97
CA ALA A 89 -3.70 14.77 -24.12
C ALA A 89 -4.05 15.25 -25.55
N PHE A 90 -4.77 16.37 -25.63
CA PHE A 90 -5.24 16.99 -26.88
C PHE A 90 -4.38 18.20 -27.28
#